data_AF-A0A8T0FUW5-F1
#
_entry.id   AF-A0A8T0FUW5-F1
#
_cell.length_a   1.000
_cell.length_b   1.000
_cell.length_c   1.000
_cell.angle_alpha   90.00
_cell.angle_beta   90.00
_cell.angle_gamma   90.00
#
_symmetry.space_group_name_H-M   'P 1'
#
loop_
_entity.id
_entity.type
_entity.pdbx_description
1 polymer ?
#
loop_
_entity_poly.entity_id
_entity_poly.type
_entity_poly.pdbx_seq_one_letter_code
_entity_poly.pdbx_strand_id
1 'polypeptide(L)'
;MLFYVILVLLGAGVSSINATKCTHFDLVVCAFLVDGDKVSKSGLAESGEILDARCRETLPVLKCLNDYAVRCPESDFKHLAVFFQDEYKIQSKICDKNNELRKRYLTHAKCLNAFRDKTQKKCGKLLEFEDAERFTKDQCENYEDNFECSYKEMQRDCGKDALSLLTEVLTPVHKFMKETCKDFQDLHDLSPYKFLFSGGY
;
A
#
# COMPACT_ATOMS: atom_id res chain seq x y z
N MET A 1 0.69 63.08 5.57
CA MET A 1 -0.27 62.02 5.94
C MET A 1 -0.88 61.33 4.70
N LEU A 2 -0.07 60.99 3.68
CA LEU A 2 -0.54 60.30 2.47
C LEU A 2 0.31 59.06 2.11
N PHE A 3 1.38 58.79 2.86
CA PHE A 3 2.27 57.65 2.64
C PHE A 3 1.97 56.42 3.51
N TYR A 4 1.09 56.53 4.52
CA TYR A 4 0.73 55.40 5.38
C TYR A 4 -0.45 54.56 4.86
N VAL A 5 -1.19 55.05 3.86
CA VAL A 5 -2.37 54.34 3.31
C VAL A 5 -1.96 53.29 2.26
N ILE A 6 -0.76 53.39 1.68
CA ILE A 6 -0.30 52.45 0.64
C ILE A 6 0.27 51.15 1.23
N LEU A 7 0.75 51.16 2.48
CA LEU A 7 1.33 49.97 3.12
C LEU A 7 0.31 48.96 3.68
N VAL A 8 -0.96 49.35 3.84
CA VAL A 8 -2.02 48.43 4.27
C VAL A 8 -2.68 47.70 3.09
N LEU A 9 -2.56 48.22 1.87
CA LEU A 9 -3.11 47.57 0.66
C LEU A 9 -2.18 46.50 0.04
N LEU A 10 -0.91 46.43 0.49
CA LEU A 10 0.00 45.34 0.13
C LEU A 10 -0.05 44.15 1.10
N GLY A 11 -0.83 44.24 2.19
CA GLY A 11 -0.96 43.19 3.21
C GLY A 11 -2.10 42.19 3.01
N ALA A 12 -2.96 42.38 2.00
CA ALA A 12 -4.18 41.59 1.81
C ALA A 12 -4.18 40.71 0.53
N GLY A 13 -3.02 40.52 -0.10
CA GLY A 13 -2.92 39.95 -1.45
C GLY A 13 -2.01 38.74 -1.61
N VAL A 14 -1.65 38.03 -0.54
CA VAL A 14 -0.90 36.76 -0.65
C VAL A 14 -1.53 35.64 0.18
N SER A 15 -2.86 35.61 0.21
CA SER A 15 -3.60 34.37 0.43
C SER A 15 -3.96 33.77 -0.92
N SER A 16 -3.01 33.70 -1.86
CA SER A 16 -3.06 32.65 -2.85
C SER A 16 -2.88 31.36 -2.06
N ILE A 17 -4.01 30.81 -1.62
CA ILE A 17 -4.17 29.37 -1.49
C ILE A 17 -3.67 28.87 -2.84
N ASN A 18 -2.39 28.49 -2.90
CA ASN A 18 -1.95 27.51 -3.86
C ASN A 18 -2.79 26.29 -3.46
N ALA A 19 -4.01 26.25 -3.98
CA ALA A 19 -4.75 25.03 -4.15
C ALA A 19 -3.85 24.27 -5.12
N THR A 20 -2.84 23.64 -4.54
CA THR A 20 -1.94 22.72 -5.23
C THR A 20 -2.93 21.72 -5.79
N LYS A 21 -3.26 21.88 -7.08
CA LYS A 21 -4.29 21.06 -7.70
C LYS A 21 -3.78 19.64 -7.54
N CYS A 22 -4.46 18.85 -6.73
CA CYS A 22 -4.14 17.47 -6.51
C CYS A 22 -4.48 16.74 -7.81
N THR A 23 -3.51 16.70 -8.72
CA THR A 23 -3.72 16.12 -10.03
C THR A 23 -3.35 14.65 -9.99
N HIS A 24 -4.06 13.86 -10.81
CA HIS A 24 -3.65 12.49 -11.13
C HIS A 24 -2.20 12.41 -11.62
N PHE A 25 -1.70 13.48 -12.26
CA PHE A 25 -0.34 13.54 -12.75
C PHE A 25 0.68 13.51 -11.60
N ASP A 26 0.45 14.23 -10.50
CA ASP A 26 1.37 14.22 -9.35
C ASP A 26 1.53 12.82 -8.74
N LEU A 27 0.42 12.07 -8.68
CA LEU A 27 0.43 10.67 -8.24
C LEU A 27 1.21 9.78 -9.21
N VAL A 28 0.96 9.92 -10.52
CA VAL A 28 1.66 9.16 -11.58
C VAL A 28 3.15 9.45 -11.57
N VAL A 29 3.57 10.70 -11.37
CA VAL A 29 4.99 11.05 -11.25
C VAL A 29 5.65 10.32 -10.09
N CYS A 30 4.98 10.22 -8.94
CA CYS A 30 5.48 9.42 -7.83
C CYS A 30 5.57 7.93 -8.20
N ALA A 31 4.53 7.36 -8.84
CA ALA A 31 4.48 5.94 -9.20
C ALA A 31 5.49 5.56 -10.30
N PHE A 32 5.76 6.46 -11.25
CA PHE A 32 6.71 6.26 -12.35
C PHE A 32 8.17 6.17 -11.87
N LEU A 33 8.46 6.61 -10.65
CA LEU A 33 9.76 6.39 -10.01
C LEU A 33 9.98 4.92 -9.61
N VAL A 34 8.95 4.08 -9.64
CA VAL A 34 9.07 2.63 -9.42
C VAL A 34 9.41 1.96 -10.75
N ASP A 35 10.64 1.48 -10.88
CA ASP A 35 10.99 0.48 -11.90
C ASP A 35 10.33 -0.84 -11.47
N GLY A 36 9.05 -1.01 -11.85
CA GLY A 36 8.15 -2.08 -11.39
C GLY A 36 8.72 -3.49 -11.53
N ASP A 37 9.63 -3.70 -12.48
CA ASP A 37 10.19 -5.00 -12.80
C ASP A 37 11.23 -5.53 -11.79
N LYS A 38 11.77 -4.70 -10.89
CA LYS A 38 12.91 -5.09 -10.02
C LYS A 38 12.52 -5.52 -8.61
N VAL A 39 11.38 -5.05 -8.10
CA VAL A 39 11.04 -5.18 -6.67
C VAL A 39 10.15 -6.41 -6.37
N SER A 40 9.20 -6.77 -7.24
CA SER A 40 8.21 -7.82 -6.96
C SER A 40 8.77 -9.25 -7.10
N LYS A 41 9.63 -9.50 -8.10
CA LYS A 41 10.06 -10.87 -8.45
C LYS A 41 11.07 -11.49 -7.45
N SER A 42 11.80 -10.66 -6.70
CA SER A 42 12.96 -11.11 -5.91
C SER A 42 12.65 -11.47 -4.44
N GLY A 43 11.38 -11.58 -4.05
CA GLY A 43 10.99 -11.95 -2.68
C GLY A 43 11.42 -10.91 -1.63
N LEU A 44 11.45 -11.27 -0.36
CA LEU A 44 11.99 -10.44 0.73
C LEU A 44 13.53 -10.39 0.69
N ALA A 45 14.12 -9.29 1.16
CA ALA A 45 15.57 -9.14 1.23
C ALA A 45 16.14 -9.94 2.40
N GLU A 46 16.97 -10.95 2.11
CA GLU A 46 17.52 -11.85 3.14
C GLU A 46 18.77 -11.31 3.85
N SER A 47 19.33 -10.18 3.36
CA SER A 47 20.48 -9.54 3.98
C SER A 47 20.26 -8.05 4.18
N GLY A 48 20.96 -7.49 5.17
CA GLY A 48 20.90 -6.06 5.46
C GLY A 48 21.39 -5.19 4.30
N GLU A 49 22.34 -5.67 3.50
CA GLU A 49 22.86 -4.97 2.33
C GLU A 49 21.84 -4.91 1.19
N ILE A 50 21.19 -6.04 0.86
CA ILE A 50 20.12 -6.08 -0.14
C ILE A 50 18.95 -5.21 0.32
N LEU A 51 18.59 -5.28 1.60
CA LEU A 51 17.53 -4.45 2.16
C LEU A 51 17.89 -2.96 2.08
N ASP A 52 19.12 -2.57 2.41
CA ASP A 52 19.59 -1.18 2.31
C ASP A 52 19.53 -0.66 0.87
N ALA A 53 19.88 -1.50 -0.12
CA ALA A 53 19.76 -1.15 -1.53
C ALA A 53 18.30 -0.90 -1.91
N ARG A 54 17.40 -1.82 -1.57
CA ARG A 54 15.96 -1.65 -1.83
C ARG A 54 15.39 -0.42 -1.14
N CYS A 55 15.74 -0.17 0.11
CA CYS A 55 15.30 1.00 0.85
C CYS A 55 15.71 2.32 0.21
N ARG A 56 16.89 2.40 -0.42
CA ARG A 56 17.33 3.60 -1.17
C ARG A 56 16.45 3.87 -2.40
N GLU A 57 15.91 2.81 -3.01
CA GLU A 57 15.04 2.90 -4.18
C GLU A 57 13.58 3.15 -3.80
N THR A 58 13.06 2.44 -2.80
CA THR A 58 11.62 2.43 -2.48
C THR A 58 11.18 3.57 -1.56
N LEU A 59 11.99 3.96 -0.57
CA LEU A 59 11.58 4.99 0.40
C LEU A 59 11.30 6.36 -0.25
N PRO A 60 12.10 6.86 -1.21
CA PRO A 60 11.79 8.13 -1.87
C PRO A 60 10.43 8.13 -2.57
N VAL A 61 10.06 7.00 -3.19
CA VAL A 61 8.76 6.81 -3.85
C VAL A 61 7.63 6.83 -2.83
N LEU A 62 7.73 6.01 -1.78
CA LEU A 62 6.70 5.93 -0.74
C LEU A 62 6.56 7.26 -0.01
N LYS A 63 7.66 7.99 0.19
CA LYS A 63 7.62 9.35 0.72
C LYS A 63 6.85 10.30 -0.21
N CYS A 64 7.09 10.23 -1.52
CA CYS A 64 6.36 11.03 -2.52
C CYS A 64 4.84 10.76 -2.46
N LEU A 65 4.45 9.48 -2.42
CA LEU A 65 3.05 9.04 -2.30
C LEU A 65 2.42 9.48 -0.98
N ASN A 66 3.15 9.36 0.13
CA ASN A 66 2.73 9.85 1.44
C ASN A 66 2.55 11.38 1.44
N ASP A 67 3.50 12.13 0.89
CA ASP A 67 3.43 13.59 0.83
C ASP A 67 2.27 14.05 -0.06
N TYR A 68 1.99 13.33 -1.16
CA TYR A 68 0.76 13.53 -1.95
C TYR A 68 -0.48 13.26 -1.09
N ALA A 69 -0.57 12.11 -0.43
CA ALA A 69 -1.69 11.72 0.43
C ALA A 69 -1.99 12.76 1.54
N VAL A 70 -0.94 13.32 2.16
CA VAL A 70 -1.08 14.34 3.21
C VAL A 70 -1.53 15.69 2.65
N ARG A 71 -1.01 16.10 1.49
CA ARG A 71 -1.40 17.37 0.84
C ARG A 71 -2.78 17.29 0.18
N CYS A 72 -3.22 16.11 -0.21
CA CYS A 72 -4.38 15.86 -1.05
C CYS A 72 -5.40 14.89 -0.41
N PRO A 73 -5.90 15.18 0.81
CA PRO A 73 -6.76 14.27 1.56
C PRO A 73 -8.11 14.02 0.86
N GLU A 74 -8.61 15.00 0.09
CA GLU A 74 -9.89 14.95 -0.61
C GLU A 74 -9.76 14.55 -2.10
N SER A 75 -8.63 13.97 -2.51
CA SER A 75 -8.49 13.49 -3.89
C SER A 75 -9.37 12.26 -4.14
N ASP A 76 -9.64 11.96 -5.42
CA ASP A 76 -10.32 10.72 -5.83
C ASP A 76 -9.62 9.44 -5.30
N PHE A 77 -8.34 9.58 -4.92
CA PHE A 77 -7.49 8.56 -4.34
C PHE A 77 -7.46 8.55 -2.80
N LYS A 78 -8.43 9.18 -2.12
CA LYS A 78 -8.48 9.23 -0.66
C LYS A 78 -8.38 7.86 0.03
N HIS A 79 -8.88 6.81 -0.61
CA HIS A 79 -8.81 5.43 -0.11
C HIS A 79 -7.38 4.87 -0.17
N LEU A 80 -6.60 5.24 -1.21
CA LEU A 80 -5.17 4.94 -1.32
C LEU A 80 -4.32 5.84 -0.41
N ALA A 81 -4.79 7.04 -0.08
CA ALA A 81 -4.05 7.98 0.75
C ALA A 81 -3.69 7.38 2.12
N VAL A 82 -4.66 6.71 2.77
CA VAL A 82 -4.42 6.01 4.04
C VAL A 82 -3.44 4.84 3.85
N PHE A 83 -3.60 4.08 2.76
CA PHE A 83 -2.69 2.98 2.42
C PHE A 83 -1.25 3.47 2.25
N PHE A 84 -1.02 4.55 1.50
CA PHE A 84 0.32 5.11 1.28
C PHE A 84 0.97 5.61 2.57
N GLN A 85 0.19 6.24 3.45
CA GLN A 85 0.69 6.69 4.76
C GLN A 85 1.09 5.51 5.65
N ASP A 86 0.25 4.49 5.73
CA ASP A 86 0.52 3.28 6.53
C ASP A 86 1.72 2.49 5.95
N GLU A 87 1.80 2.35 4.63
CA GLU A 87 2.90 1.67 3.95
C GLU A 87 4.22 2.41 4.15
N TYR A 88 4.25 3.74 3.95
CA TYR A 88 5.45 4.54 4.21
C TYR A 88 5.93 4.41 5.66
N LYS A 89 4.99 4.38 6.63
CA LYS A 89 5.32 4.22 8.05
C LYS A 89 5.93 2.85 8.35
N ILE A 90 5.39 1.77 7.81
CA ILE A 90 5.93 0.40 7.99
C ILE A 90 7.29 0.28 7.30
N GLN A 91 7.40 0.72 6.05
CA GLN A 91 8.64 0.62 5.28
C GLN A 91 9.75 1.47 5.90
N SER A 92 9.44 2.66 6.40
CA SER A 92 10.41 3.51 7.13
C SER A 92 10.99 2.79 8.35
N LYS A 93 10.17 2.02 9.10
CA LYS A 93 10.65 1.21 10.22
C LYS A 93 11.52 0.04 9.76
N ILE A 94 11.13 -0.66 8.68
CA ILE A 94 11.95 -1.76 8.12
C ILE A 94 13.30 -1.23 7.62
N CYS A 95 13.34 -0.02 7.08
CA CYS A 95 14.56 0.58 6.55
C CYS A 95 15.45 1.22 7.62
N ASP A 96 14.93 1.57 8.79
CA ASP A 96 15.72 2.06 9.92
C ASP A 96 16.56 0.94 10.55
N LYS A 97 17.90 1.10 10.49
CA LYS A 97 18.89 0.14 11.00
C LYS A 97 18.76 -0.16 12.49
N ASN A 98 18.21 0.79 13.26
CA ASN A 98 18.08 0.66 14.70
C ASN A 98 16.70 0.14 15.13
N ASN A 99 15.79 -0.08 14.19
CA ASN A 99 14.42 -0.47 14.49
C ASN A 99 14.29 -1.98 14.76
N GLU A 100 13.48 -2.34 15.75
CA GLU A 100 13.20 -3.74 16.07
C GLU A 100 12.44 -4.47 14.94
N LEU A 101 11.61 -3.76 14.17
CA LEU A 101 10.90 -4.35 13.04
C LEU A 101 11.88 -4.82 11.95
N ARG A 102 12.93 -4.04 11.68
CA ARG A 102 13.99 -4.42 10.75
C ARG A 102 14.73 -5.68 11.20
N LYS A 103 15.06 -5.77 12.49
CA LYS A 103 15.73 -6.96 13.05
C LYS A 103 14.86 -8.19 12.87
N ARG A 104 13.58 -8.11 13.24
CA ARG A 104 12.60 -9.20 13.03
C ARG A 104 12.46 -9.55 11.56
N TYR A 105 12.36 -8.56 10.68
CA TYR A 105 12.31 -8.75 9.22
C TYR A 105 13.46 -9.61 8.72
N LEU A 106 14.71 -9.20 9.00
CA LEU A 106 15.89 -9.91 8.52
C LEU A 106 16.02 -11.32 9.13
N THR A 107 15.64 -11.48 10.40
CA THR A 107 15.63 -12.79 11.07
C THR A 107 14.69 -13.79 10.39
N HIS A 108 13.54 -13.34 9.88
CA HIS A 108 12.53 -14.24 9.32
C HIS A 108 12.48 -14.26 7.78
N ALA A 109 13.12 -13.31 7.10
CA ALA A 109 13.05 -13.14 5.64
C ALA A 109 13.31 -14.44 4.86
N LYS A 110 14.36 -15.18 5.22
CA LYS A 110 14.71 -16.45 4.56
C LYS A 110 13.62 -17.52 4.68
N CYS A 111 12.98 -17.64 5.84
CA CYS A 111 11.87 -18.58 6.02
C CYS A 111 10.67 -18.15 5.18
N LEU A 112 10.27 -16.89 5.30
CA LEU A 112 9.14 -16.33 4.57
C LEU A 112 9.31 -16.50 3.04
N ASN A 113 10.52 -16.31 2.51
CA ASN A 113 10.83 -16.55 1.11
C ASN A 113 10.70 -18.02 0.71
N ALA A 114 11.28 -18.94 1.48
CA ALA A 114 11.23 -20.37 1.19
C ALA A 114 9.79 -20.92 1.14
N PHE A 115 8.88 -20.31 1.88
CA PHE A 115 7.48 -20.74 1.97
C PHE A 115 6.53 -19.99 1.03
N ARG A 116 6.95 -18.88 0.41
CA ARG A 116 6.08 -18.05 -0.44
C ARG A 116 5.34 -18.87 -1.51
N ASP A 117 6.09 -19.57 -2.36
CA ASP A 117 5.51 -20.27 -3.52
C ASP A 117 4.66 -21.47 -3.10
N LYS A 118 5.06 -22.16 -2.02
CA LYS A 118 4.29 -23.26 -1.42
C LYS A 118 2.95 -22.76 -0.86
N THR A 119 2.97 -21.66 -0.12
CA THR A 119 1.78 -21.04 0.45
C THR A 119 0.87 -20.51 -0.66
N GLN A 120 1.40 -19.80 -1.66
CA GLN A 120 0.61 -19.30 -2.80
C GLN A 120 -0.08 -20.44 -3.57
N LYS A 121 0.61 -21.58 -3.76
CA LYS A 121 0.01 -22.74 -4.43
C LYS A 121 -1.15 -23.37 -3.63
N LYS A 122 -1.08 -23.32 -2.29
CA LYS A 122 -2.08 -23.94 -1.40
C LYS A 122 -3.23 -23.01 -1.06
N CYS A 123 -2.92 -21.76 -0.75
CA CYS A 123 -3.84 -20.77 -0.20
C CYS A 123 -4.32 -19.77 -1.25
N GLY A 124 -3.92 -19.93 -2.51
CA GLY A 124 -4.13 -18.92 -3.54
C GLY A 124 -3.09 -17.80 -3.46
N LYS A 125 -3.05 -16.99 -4.52
CA LYS A 125 -2.16 -15.82 -4.56
C LYS A 125 -2.73 -14.73 -3.66
N LEU A 126 -1.86 -14.16 -2.82
CA LEU A 126 -2.13 -12.85 -2.23
C LEU A 126 -2.03 -11.80 -3.34
N LEU A 127 -2.79 -10.71 -3.22
CA LEU A 127 -2.79 -9.65 -4.20
C LEU A 127 -1.37 -9.07 -4.36
N GLU A 128 -0.87 -9.06 -5.59
CA GLU A 128 0.31 -8.29 -5.97
C GLU A 128 -0.15 -6.91 -6.46
N PHE A 129 0.61 -5.86 -6.17
CA PHE A 129 0.19 -4.48 -6.52
C PHE A 129 0.01 -4.29 -8.04
N GLU A 130 0.73 -5.07 -8.85
CA GLU A 130 0.56 -5.12 -10.31
C GLU A 130 -0.83 -5.65 -10.74
N ASP A 131 -1.47 -6.48 -9.90
CA ASP A 131 -2.82 -6.99 -10.11
C ASP A 131 -3.90 -6.03 -9.56
N ALA A 132 -3.51 -5.00 -8.80
CA ALA A 132 -4.45 -4.05 -8.18
C ALA A 132 -5.20 -3.18 -9.20
N GLU A 133 -4.69 -3.06 -10.43
CA GLU A 133 -5.43 -2.38 -11.52
C GLU A 133 -6.64 -3.20 -12.01
N ARG A 134 -6.72 -4.49 -11.64
CA ARG A 134 -7.76 -5.42 -12.09
C ARG A 134 -8.37 -6.20 -10.95
N PHE A 135 -8.76 -5.50 -9.89
CA PHE A 135 -9.54 -6.09 -8.80
C PHE A 135 -10.75 -6.85 -9.36
N THR A 136 -10.74 -8.16 -9.19
CA THR A 136 -11.86 -9.02 -9.55
C THR A 136 -12.75 -9.29 -8.34
N LYS A 137 -14.01 -9.60 -8.61
CA LYS A 137 -14.95 -10.06 -7.60
C LYS A 137 -14.38 -11.26 -6.82
N ASP A 138 -13.83 -12.24 -7.54
CA ASP A 138 -13.24 -13.43 -6.94
C ASP A 138 -12.09 -13.07 -5.98
N GLN A 139 -11.29 -12.05 -6.27
CA GLN A 139 -10.24 -11.59 -5.34
C GLN A 139 -10.85 -11.05 -4.05
N CYS A 140 -11.93 -10.26 -4.13
CA CYS A 140 -12.60 -9.75 -2.93
C CYS A 140 -13.38 -10.82 -2.14
N GLU A 141 -13.92 -11.85 -2.81
CA GLU A 141 -14.61 -12.94 -2.12
C GLU A 141 -13.63 -13.86 -1.38
N ASN A 142 -12.41 -14.03 -1.92
CA ASN A 142 -11.46 -15.00 -1.39
C ASN A 142 -10.30 -14.38 -0.59
N TYR A 143 -10.15 -13.04 -0.52
CA TYR A 143 -8.94 -12.47 0.09
C TYR A 143 -8.80 -12.83 1.58
N GLU A 144 -9.87 -12.79 2.37
CA GLU A 144 -9.82 -13.11 3.80
C GLU A 144 -9.39 -14.57 4.01
N ASP A 145 -9.99 -15.49 3.27
CA ASP A 145 -9.66 -16.91 3.29
C ASP A 145 -8.19 -17.16 2.87
N ASN A 146 -7.71 -16.46 1.83
CA ASN A 146 -6.33 -16.56 1.36
C ASN A 146 -5.35 -16.04 2.42
N PHE A 147 -5.66 -14.92 3.09
CA PHE A 147 -4.86 -14.38 4.20
C PHE A 147 -4.86 -15.31 5.40
N GLU A 148 -6.01 -15.81 5.83
CA GLU A 148 -6.13 -16.71 6.98
C GLU A 148 -5.38 -18.03 6.72
N CYS A 149 -5.55 -18.62 5.54
CA CYS A 149 -4.79 -19.80 5.12
C CYS A 149 -3.28 -19.51 5.15
N SER A 150 -2.86 -18.39 4.55
CA SER A 150 -1.44 -18.01 4.49
C SER A 150 -0.85 -17.81 5.88
N TYR A 151 -1.58 -17.19 6.81
CA TYR A 151 -1.17 -17.00 8.19
C TYR A 151 -1.05 -18.31 8.96
N LYS A 152 -2.01 -19.23 8.80
CA LYS A 152 -1.95 -20.57 9.42
C LYS A 152 -0.75 -21.37 8.91
N GLU A 153 -0.51 -21.36 7.60
CA GLU A 153 0.63 -22.05 7.00
C GLU A 153 1.96 -21.44 7.45
N MET A 154 2.05 -20.11 7.48
CA MET A 154 3.25 -19.40 7.92
C MET A 154 3.54 -19.62 9.41
N GLN A 155 2.53 -19.61 10.26
CA GLN A 155 2.70 -19.92 11.68
C GLN A 155 3.21 -21.34 11.91
N ARG A 156 2.67 -22.31 11.16
CA ARG A 156 3.08 -23.71 11.25
C ARG A 156 4.54 -23.90 10.82
N ASP A 157 4.93 -23.25 9.73
CA ASP A 157 6.20 -23.53 9.05
C ASP A 157 7.34 -22.57 9.48
N CYS A 158 7.04 -21.31 9.82
CA CYS A 158 8.01 -20.29 10.25
C CYS A 158 7.86 -19.81 11.70
N GLY A 159 6.84 -20.28 12.43
CA GLY A 159 6.62 -19.97 13.84
C GLY A 159 5.83 -18.68 14.09
N LYS A 160 5.50 -18.45 15.37
CA LYS A 160 4.63 -17.34 15.81
C LYS A 160 5.25 -15.96 15.58
N ASP A 161 6.56 -15.84 15.74
CA ASP A 161 7.26 -14.55 15.58
C ASP A 161 7.26 -14.09 14.11
N ALA A 162 7.43 -15.04 13.18
CA ALA A 162 7.31 -14.79 11.75
C ALA A 162 5.88 -14.42 11.35
N LEU A 163 4.86 -15.09 11.91
CA LEU A 163 3.46 -14.69 11.73
C LEU A 163 3.23 -13.26 12.23
N SER A 164 3.67 -12.96 13.45
CA SER A 164 3.50 -11.61 14.02
C SER A 164 4.15 -10.53 13.16
N LEU A 165 5.33 -10.80 12.60
CA LEU A 165 5.99 -9.92 11.64
C LEU A 165 5.13 -9.75 10.38
N LEU A 166 4.71 -10.86 9.77
CA LEU A 166 3.96 -10.83 8.53
C LEU A 166 2.64 -10.07 8.69
N THR A 167 1.92 -10.30 9.79
CA THR A 167 0.68 -9.58 10.10
C THR A 167 0.93 -8.08 10.28
N GLU A 168 2.00 -7.68 10.99
CA GLU A 168 2.36 -6.26 11.15
C GLU A 168 2.69 -5.61 9.80
N VAL A 169 3.47 -6.29 8.96
CA VAL A 169 3.88 -5.78 7.63
C VAL A 169 2.70 -5.72 6.65
N LEU A 170 1.81 -6.71 6.65
CA LEU A 170 0.66 -6.76 5.74
C LEU A 170 -0.59 -6.04 6.26
N THR A 171 -0.52 -5.42 7.44
CA THR A 171 -1.63 -4.63 7.99
C THR A 171 -2.14 -3.54 7.02
N PRO A 172 -1.28 -2.74 6.35
CA PRO A 172 -1.75 -1.73 5.38
C PRO A 172 -2.52 -2.36 4.22
N VAL A 173 -2.01 -3.46 3.67
CA VAL A 173 -2.66 -4.22 2.58
C VAL A 173 -4.01 -4.75 3.04
N HIS A 174 -4.06 -5.39 4.22
CA HIS A 174 -5.31 -5.95 4.74
C HIS A 174 -6.39 -4.88 4.96
N LYS A 175 -6.03 -3.71 5.48
CA LYS A 175 -6.94 -2.57 5.61
C LYS A 175 -7.42 -2.08 4.24
N PHE A 176 -6.50 -1.92 3.30
CA PHE A 176 -6.82 -1.48 1.94
C PHE A 176 -7.81 -2.44 1.26
N MET A 177 -7.50 -3.73 1.26
CA MET A 177 -8.38 -4.78 0.74
C MET A 177 -9.77 -4.72 1.37
N LYS A 178 -9.83 -4.63 2.70
CA LYS A 178 -11.09 -4.58 3.42
C LYS A 178 -11.96 -3.38 3.03
N GLU A 179 -11.38 -2.20 2.89
CA GLU A 179 -12.14 -1.01 2.46
C GLU A 179 -12.54 -1.11 0.98
N THR A 180 -11.62 -1.47 0.09
CA THR A 180 -11.91 -1.61 -1.34
C THR A 180 -12.98 -2.67 -1.62
N CYS A 181 -12.96 -3.79 -0.90
CA CYS A 181 -13.91 -4.87 -1.13
C CYS A 181 -15.31 -4.64 -0.54
N LYS A 182 -15.48 -3.70 0.41
CA LYS A 182 -16.83 -3.27 0.86
C LYS A 182 -17.62 -2.65 -0.28
N ASP A 183 -16.99 -1.79 -1.07
CA ASP A 183 -17.63 -1.11 -2.20
C ASP A 183 -18.13 -2.11 -3.28
N PHE A 184 -17.44 -3.25 -3.43
CA PHE A 184 -17.90 -4.35 -4.30
C PHE A 184 -19.10 -5.12 -3.74
N GLN A 185 -19.21 -5.25 -2.41
CA GLN A 185 -20.37 -5.86 -1.75
C GLN A 185 -21.60 -4.93 -1.85
N ASP A 186 -21.42 -3.62 -1.69
CA ASP A 186 -22.51 -2.64 -1.72
C ASP A 186 -23.09 -2.43 -3.13
N LEU A 187 -22.26 -2.47 -4.18
CA LEU A 187 -22.73 -2.44 -5.57
C LEU A 187 -23.56 -3.68 -5.95
N HIS A 188 -23.38 -4.79 -5.23
CA HIS A 188 -24.14 -6.01 -5.44
C HIS A 188 -25.52 -5.97 -4.76
N ASP A 189 -25.62 -5.38 -3.57
CA ASP A 189 -26.90 -5.23 -2.87
C ASP A 189 -27.83 -4.17 -3.52
N LEU A 190 -27.25 -3.26 -4.31
CA LEU A 190 -27.99 -2.24 -5.07
C LEU A 190 -28.29 -2.62 -6.52
N SER A 191 -27.83 -3.78 -7.00
CA SER A 191 -28.05 -4.19 -8.39
C SER A 191 -29.33 -5.03 -8.53
N PRO A 192 -30.40 -4.53 -9.16
CA PRO A 192 -31.54 -5.36 -9.57
C PRO A 192 -31.17 -6.39 -10.66
N TYR A 193 -29.91 -6.46 -11.08
CA TYR A 193 -29.43 -7.34 -12.16
C TYR A 193 -28.82 -8.66 -11.66
N LYS A 194 -29.36 -9.23 -10.58
CA LYS A 194 -29.12 -10.63 -10.20
C LYS A 194 -29.54 -11.64 -11.29
N PHE A 195 -30.24 -11.18 -12.33
CA PHE A 195 -30.73 -11.98 -13.46
C PHE A 195 -29.93 -11.88 -14.77
N LEU A 196 -28.97 -10.96 -14.92
CA LEU A 196 -28.28 -10.78 -16.22
C LEU A 196 -26.92 -11.49 -16.35
N PHE A 197 -26.34 -11.99 -15.27
CA PHE A 197 -25.02 -12.65 -15.32
C PHE A 197 -25.02 -14.14 -14.92
N SER A 198 -26.20 -14.76 -14.81
CA SER A 198 -26.35 -16.22 -14.68
C SER A 198 -26.46 -16.95 -16.04
N GLY A 199 -26.07 -16.30 -17.13
CA GLY A 199 -26.11 -16.87 -18.48
C GLY A 199 -24.72 -17.12 -19.07
N GLY A 200 -24.21 -18.34 -18.86
CA GLY A 200 -23.25 -19.01 -19.76
C GLY A 200 -21.78 -18.62 -19.60
N TYR A 201 -20.96 -19.56 -19.13
CA TYR A 201 -20.24 -20.52 -19.99
C TYR A 201 -20.08 -21.85 -19.26
#